data_AF-A0A1G2IHD6-F1
#
_entry.id   AF-A0A1G2IHD6-F1
#
_cell.length_a   1.000
_cell.length_b   1.000
_cell.length_c   1.000
_cell.angle_alpha   90.00
_cell.angle_beta   90.00
_cell.angle_gamma   90.00
#
_symmetry.space_group_name_H-M   'P 1'
#
loop_
_entity.id
_entity.type
_entity.pdbx_description
1 polymer ?
#
loop_
_entity_poly.entity_id
_entity_poly.type
_entity_poly.pdbx_seq_one_letter_code
_entity_poly.pdbx_strand_id
1 'polypeptide(L)'
;MKKTIRYSKEWRKKVSKSWFKKGLSPHNKGIPMSLNSKRKLSKSLKGKKAWNKGIKMTEEQKNYLSQKFKGIHRSTKTEFKKGQFIGNKNPAKRSAIRKKISDAKIGLPHLNQRGKNHGLWKGGVTPENEKIRKSLDYIIWRKVVFSRDNWTCQKCKIRGGKIHSHHIHNFADFSNLRTSINNGITLCKNCHKDFHKVFGLKNTKKSKLKKFLRNRPVAK
;
A
#
# COMPACT_ATOMS: atom_id res chain seq x y z
N MET A 1 22.90 -22.01 -44.99
CA MET A 1 21.62 -22.32 -45.66
C MET A 1 20.77 -23.19 -44.73
N LYS A 2 19.65 -22.66 -44.19
CA LYS A 2 18.77 -23.43 -43.29
C LYS A 2 17.95 -24.40 -44.14
N LYS A 3 18.25 -25.70 -44.05
CA LYS A 3 17.47 -26.75 -44.72
C LYS A 3 16.04 -26.69 -44.19
N THR A 4 15.11 -26.19 -45.00
CA THR A 4 13.69 -26.20 -44.67
C THR A 4 13.23 -27.65 -44.66
N ILE A 5 13.02 -28.22 -43.47
CA ILE A 5 12.55 -29.60 -43.30
C ILE A 5 11.14 -29.69 -43.91
N ARG A 6 11.04 -30.24 -45.12
CA ARG A 6 9.76 -30.39 -45.82
C ARG A 6 9.17 -31.75 -45.43
N TYR A 7 8.39 -31.74 -44.35
CA TYR A 7 7.72 -32.95 -43.88
C TYR A 7 6.82 -33.58 -44.95
N SER A 8 6.80 -34.91 -45.00
CA SER A 8 6.02 -35.68 -45.98
C SER A 8 4.52 -35.38 -45.86
N LYS A 9 3.77 -35.56 -46.96
CA LYS A 9 2.30 -35.42 -46.95
C LYS A 9 1.65 -36.33 -45.90
N GLU A 10 2.22 -37.51 -45.67
CA GLU A 10 1.76 -38.44 -44.64
C GLU A 10 2.00 -37.92 -43.21
N TRP A 11 3.17 -37.34 -42.94
CA TRP A 11 3.46 -36.75 -41.64
C TRP A 11 2.53 -35.58 -41.33
N ARG A 12 2.25 -34.73 -42.32
CA ARG A 12 1.26 -33.64 -42.21
C ARG A 12 -0.17 -34.17 -41.97
N LYS A 13 -0.56 -35.26 -42.62
CA LYS A 13 -1.84 -35.95 -42.37
C LYS A 13 -1.91 -36.54 -40.95
N LYS A 14 -0.83 -37.13 -40.44
CA LYS A 14 -0.75 -37.64 -39.05
C LYS A 14 -0.88 -36.52 -38.02
N VAL A 15 -0.16 -35.41 -38.19
CA VAL A 15 -0.25 -34.25 -37.28
C VAL A 15 -1.64 -33.60 -37.34
N SER A 16 -2.23 -33.47 -38.53
CA SER A 16 -3.60 -32.99 -38.73
C SER A 16 -4.65 -33.86 -38.00
N LYS A 17 -4.51 -35.20 -38.03
CA LYS A 17 -5.37 -36.12 -37.27
C LYS A 17 -5.15 -36.06 -35.74
N SER A 18 -3.96 -35.64 -35.29
CA SER A 18 -3.63 -35.45 -33.86
C SER A 18 -4.07 -34.08 -33.31
N TRP A 19 -4.42 -33.14 -34.18
CA TRP A 19 -4.83 -31.81 -33.79
C TRP A 19 -6.25 -31.86 -33.22
N PHE A 20 -6.34 -31.69 -31.90
CA PHE A 20 -7.52 -31.27 -31.14
C PHE A 20 -8.85 -31.38 -31.92
N LYS A 21 -9.52 -32.55 -31.86
CA LYS A 21 -10.82 -32.73 -32.51
C LYS A 21 -11.78 -31.67 -31.98
N LYS A 22 -12.34 -30.81 -32.85
CA LYS A 22 -13.40 -29.86 -32.50
C LYS A 22 -14.47 -30.60 -31.70
N GLY A 23 -14.62 -30.27 -30.41
CA GLY A 23 -15.58 -30.90 -29.50
C GLY A 23 -14.98 -31.61 -28.29
N LEU A 24 -13.69 -31.96 -28.28
CA LEU A 24 -13.05 -32.53 -27.08
C LEU A 24 -12.80 -31.44 -26.03
N SER A 25 -13.20 -31.68 -24.79
CA SER A 25 -12.79 -30.80 -23.68
C SER A 25 -11.28 -30.94 -23.48
N PRO A 26 -10.53 -29.82 -23.40
CA PRO A 26 -9.13 -29.85 -23.01
C PRO A 26 -8.96 -30.61 -21.69
N HIS A 27 -7.89 -31.40 -21.57
CA HIS A 27 -7.59 -32.17 -20.34
C HIS A 27 -7.49 -31.29 -19.08
N ASN A 28 -7.23 -29.99 -19.26
CA ASN A 28 -7.11 -29.00 -18.20
C ASN A 28 -8.38 -28.14 -18.01
N LYS A 29 -9.47 -28.44 -18.73
CA LYS A 29 -10.74 -27.71 -18.58
C LYS A 29 -11.31 -27.97 -17.20
N GLY A 30 -11.54 -26.90 -16.43
CA GLY A 30 -12.06 -26.98 -15.06
C GLY A 30 -11.00 -27.26 -13.99
N ILE A 31 -9.77 -27.65 -14.37
CA ILE A 31 -8.67 -27.85 -13.40
C ILE A 31 -8.09 -26.49 -13.01
N PRO A 32 -8.14 -26.09 -11.72
CA PRO A 32 -7.62 -24.81 -11.29
C PRO A 32 -6.09 -24.77 -11.39
N MET A 33 -5.56 -23.71 -12.01
CA MET A 33 -4.13 -23.50 -12.15
C MET A 33 -3.41 -23.45 -10.79
N SER A 34 -2.25 -24.10 -10.69
CA SER A 34 -1.42 -24.12 -9.47
C SER A 34 -1.01 -22.70 -9.03
N LEU A 35 -0.77 -22.51 -7.73
CA LEU A 35 -0.41 -21.21 -7.16
C LEU A 35 0.86 -20.63 -7.80
N ASN A 36 1.85 -21.49 -8.08
CA ASN A 36 3.11 -21.09 -8.70
C ASN A 36 2.91 -20.66 -10.16
N SER A 37 2.08 -21.37 -10.92
CA SER A 37 1.74 -21.00 -12.30
C SER A 37 0.94 -19.70 -12.37
N LYS A 38 -0.02 -19.49 -11.45
CA LYS A 38 -0.74 -18.21 -11.28
C LYS A 38 0.23 -17.06 -11.01
N ARG A 39 1.22 -17.28 -10.13
CA ARG A 39 2.25 -16.28 -9.80
C ARG A 39 3.16 -15.97 -10.99
N LYS A 40 3.61 -16.98 -11.74
CA LYS A 40 4.42 -16.80 -12.97
C LYS A 40 3.65 -15.99 -14.03
N LEU A 41 2.39 -16.33 -14.26
CA LEU A 41 1.51 -15.62 -15.20
C LEU A 41 1.28 -14.16 -14.76
N SER A 42 0.99 -13.94 -13.47
CA SER A 42 0.81 -12.60 -12.89
C SER A 42 2.06 -11.72 -13.08
N LYS A 43 3.26 -12.26 -12.80
CA LYS A 43 4.52 -11.54 -13.04
C LYS A 43 4.71 -11.19 -14.51
N SER A 44 4.41 -12.11 -15.42
CA SER A 44 4.57 -11.92 -16.88
C SER A 44 3.62 -10.88 -17.47
N LEU A 45 2.39 -10.78 -16.95
CA LEU A 45 1.37 -9.83 -17.41
C LEU A 45 1.45 -8.46 -16.73
N LYS A 46 2.20 -8.35 -15.62
CA LYS A 46 2.31 -7.11 -14.86
C LYS A 46 2.87 -5.99 -15.74
N GLY A 47 2.10 -4.91 -15.89
CA GLY A 47 2.48 -3.74 -16.69
C GLY A 47 2.23 -3.86 -18.19
N LYS A 48 1.86 -5.05 -18.70
CA LYS A 48 1.50 -5.21 -20.12
C LYS A 48 0.12 -4.61 -20.38
N LYS A 49 0.03 -3.75 -21.39
CA LYS A 49 -1.24 -3.21 -21.88
C LYS A 49 -1.99 -4.32 -22.61
N ALA A 50 -3.27 -4.52 -22.26
CA ALA A 50 -4.11 -5.45 -23.01
C ALA A 50 -4.19 -4.97 -24.47
N TRP A 51 -4.13 -5.91 -25.43
CA TRP A 51 -4.12 -5.60 -26.86
C TRP A 51 -5.35 -4.80 -27.31
N ASN A 52 -6.48 -4.99 -26.62
CA ASN A 52 -7.74 -4.29 -26.86
C ASN A 52 -7.90 -2.98 -26.07
N LYS A 53 -6.91 -2.59 -25.26
CA LYS A 53 -7.01 -1.38 -24.42
C LYS A 53 -6.98 -0.12 -25.30
N GLY A 54 -8.14 0.51 -25.42
CA GLY A 54 -8.32 1.75 -26.18
C GLY A 54 -8.95 1.54 -27.57
N ILE A 55 -9.19 0.29 -27.98
CA ILE A 55 -9.99 0.01 -29.17
C ILE A 55 -11.42 0.43 -28.87
N LYS A 56 -11.94 1.42 -29.61
CA LYS A 56 -13.32 1.87 -29.50
C LYS A 56 -14.22 0.90 -30.26
N MET A 57 -15.35 0.58 -29.66
CA MET A 57 -16.37 -0.26 -30.29
C MET A 57 -16.99 0.48 -31.48
N THR A 58 -17.24 -0.24 -32.58
CA THR A 58 -17.90 0.34 -33.75
C THR A 58 -19.37 0.66 -33.45
N GLU A 59 -19.97 1.54 -34.25
CA GLU A 59 -21.38 1.93 -34.04
C GLU A 59 -22.33 0.76 -34.25
N GLU A 60 -22.06 -0.11 -35.23
CA GLU A 60 -22.81 -1.36 -35.42
C GLU A 60 -22.72 -2.30 -34.21
N GLN A 61 -21.52 -2.44 -33.61
CA GLN A 61 -21.35 -3.25 -32.41
C GLN A 61 -22.09 -2.66 -31.21
N LYS A 62 -22.11 -1.34 -31.06
CA LYS A 62 -22.93 -0.65 -30.05
C LYS A 62 -24.42 -0.91 -30.27
N ASN A 63 -24.89 -0.78 -31.51
CA ASN A 63 -26.29 -1.01 -31.86
C ASN A 63 -26.70 -2.47 -31.63
N TYR A 64 -25.88 -3.43 -32.05
CA TYR A 64 -26.11 -4.85 -31.80
C TYR A 64 -26.22 -5.17 -30.30
N LEU A 65 -25.26 -4.70 -29.48
CA LEU A 65 -25.30 -4.93 -28.04
C LEU A 65 -26.47 -4.23 -27.38
N SER A 66 -26.79 -3.00 -27.80
CA SER A 66 -27.95 -2.24 -27.33
C SER A 66 -29.24 -3.02 -27.57
N GLN A 67 -29.47 -3.49 -28.80
CA GLN A 67 -30.65 -4.30 -29.12
C GLN A 67 -30.66 -5.63 -28.37
N LYS A 68 -29.54 -6.35 -28.33
CA LYS A 68 -29.42 -7.66 -27.68
C LYS A 68 -29.73 -7.62 -26.19
N PHE A 69 -29.35 -6.57 -25.49
CA PHE A 69 -29.53 -6.45 -24.04
C PHE A 69 -30.75 -5.61 -23.64
N LYS A 70 -31.47 -5.02 -24.60
CA LYS A 70 -32.68 -4.24 -24.34
C LYS A 70 -33.73 -5.14 -23.67
N GLY A 71 -34.19 -4.74 -22.48
CA GLY A 71 -35.22 -5.47 -21.72
C GLY A 71 -34.74 -6.71 -20.96
N ILE A 72 -33.47 -7.12 -21.09
CA ILE A 72 -32.96 -8.28 -20.31
C ILE A 72 -32.78 -7.88 -18.84
N HIS A 73 -33.63 -8.42 -17.98
CA HIS A 73 -33.56 -8.22 -16.55
C HIS A 73 -32.59 -9.22 -15.89
N ARG A 74 -31.42 -8.74 -15.44
CA ARG A 74 -30.33 -9.61 -14.94
C ARG A 74 -30.49 -10.06 -13.50
N SER A 75 -31.09 -9.26 -12.62
CA SER A 75 -31.36 -9.61 -11.22
C SER A 75 -32.28 -8.60 -10.54
N THR A 76 -33.25 -9.12 -9.79
CA THR A 76 -34.14 -8.35 -8.91
C THR A 76 -33.39 -7.57 -7.83
N LYS A 77 -32.22 -8.06 -7.40
CA LYS A 77 -31.38 -7.40 -6.39
C LYS A 77 -30.70 -6.12 -6.93
N THR A 78 -30.58 -5.99 -8.24
CA THR A 78 -29.96 -4.84 -8.92
C THR A 78 -30.97 -3.85 -9.50
N GLU A 79 -32.26 -4.09 -9.28
CA GLU A 79 -33.31 -3.17 -9.71
C GLU A 79 -33.12 -1.79 -9.08
N PHE A 80 -33.37 -0.78 -9.90
CA PHE A 80 -33.49 0.58 -9.41
C PHE A 80 -34.73 0.66 -8.53
N LYS A 81 -34.52 0.88 -7.23
CA LYS A 81 -35.64 0.93 -6.28
C LYS A 81 -36.39 2.24 -6.49
N LYS A 82 -37.72 2.15 -6.70
CA LYS A 82 -38.60 3.32 -6.81
C LYS A 82 -38.35 4.27 -5.62
N GLY A 83 -38.03 5.53 -5.91
CA GLY A 83 -37.66 6.54 -4.90
C GLY A 83 -36.16 6.74 -4.65
N GLN A 84 -35.28 5.91 -5.24
CA GLN A 84 -33.86 6.26 -5.30
C GLN A 84 -33.66 7.43 -6.26
N PHE A 85 -32.70 8.30 -5.96
CA PHE A 85 -32.37 9.46 -6.81
C PHE A 85 -31.01 9.23 -7.48
N ILE A 86 -30.96 9.41 -8.81
CA ILE A 86 -29.75 9.20 -9.62
C ILE A 86 -28.91 10.48 -9.67
N GLY A 87 -27.58 10.32 -9.60
CA GLY A 87 -26.65 11.41 -9.91
C GLY A 87 -26.89 12.65 -9.05
N ASN A 88 -26.99 13.80 -9.71
CA ASN A 88 -27.18 15.11 -9.05
C ASN A 88 -28.58 15.31 -8.47
N LYS A 89 -29.55 14.47 -8.84
CA LYS A 89 -30.89 14.49 -8.23
C LYS A 89 -30.87 13.94 -6.79
N ASN A 90 -29.78 13.27 -6.38
CA ASN A 90 -29.64 12.76 -5.02
C ASN A 90 -29.51 13.92 -4.01
N PRO A 91 -30.47 14.10 -3.08
CA PRO A 91 -30.42 15.17 -2.09
C PRO A 91 -29.14 15.15 -1.25
N ALA A 92 -28.60 13.96 -0.93
CA ALA A 92 -27.37 13.81 -0.15
C ALA A 92 -26.11 14.34 -0.87
N LYS A 93 -26.18 14.57 -2.19
CA LYS A 93 -25.10 15.18 -2.98
C LYS A 93 -25.18 16.70 -3.06
N ARG A 94 -26.29 17.32 -2.62
CA ARG A 94 -26.39 18.79 -2.52
C ARG A 94 -25.31 19.31 -1.57
N SER A 95 -24.63 20.38 -1.94
CA SER A 95 -23.46 20.91 -1.21
C SER A 95 -23.75 21.15 0.27
N ALA A 96 -24.89 21.78 0.59
CA ALA A 96 -25.30 22.06 1.96
C ALA A 96 -25.54 20.78 2.79
N ILE A 97 -26.20 19.76 2.22
CA ILE A 97 -26.46 18.49 2.91
C ILE A 97 -25.16 17.70 3.07
N ARG A 98 -24.32 17.66 2.04
CA ARG A 98 -23.00 17.03 2.10
C ARG A 98 -22.14 17.66 3.20
N LYS A 99 -22.16 18.98 3.34
CA LYS A 99 -21.46 19.71 4.40
C LYS A 99 -21.99 19.30 5.79
N LYS A 100 -23.31 19.34 6.01
CA LYS A 100 -23.92 18.89 7.28
C LYS A 100 -23.52 17.45 7.66
N ILE A 101 -23.54 16.52 6.70
CA ILE A 101 -23.12 15.13 6.93
C ILE A 101 -21.62 15.05 7.27
N SER A 102 -20.79 15.87 6.61
CA SER A 102 -19.36 15.93 6.88
C SER A 102 -19.10 16.44 8.29
N ASP A 103 -19.72 17.57 8.66
CA ASP A 103 -19.55 18.23 9.96
C ASP A 103 -19.96 17.29 11.11
N ALA A 104 -21.09 16.58 10.96
CA ALA A 104 -21.55 15.59 11.93
C ALA A 104 -20.60 14.38 12.10
N LYS A 105 -19.71 14.13 11.14
CA LYS A 105 -18.72 13.04 11.19
C LYS A 105 -17.35 13.46 11.70
N ILE A 106 -17.11 14.75 11.89
CA ILE A 106 -15.81 15.25 12.38
C ILE A 106 -15.56 14.68 13.79
N GLY A 107 -14.37 14.11 14.00
CA GLY A 107 -13.98 13.52 15.28
C GLY A 107 -14.51 12.10 15.55
N LEU A 108 -15.55 11.65 14.83
CA LEU A 108 -16.07 10.29 14.98
C LEU A 108 -15.16 9.26 14.29
N PRO A 109 -14.84 8.13 14.97
CA PRO A 109 -14.02 7.10 14.35
C PRO A 109 -14.79 6.36 13.26
N HIS A 110 -14.13 6.09 12.13
CA HIS A 110 -14.72 5.30 11.05
C HIS A 110 -14.67 3.79 11.37
N LEU A 111 -15.60 3.30 12.21
CA LEU A 111 -15.64 1.93 12.74
C LEU A 111 -15.58 0.84 11.65
N ASN A 112 -16.20 1.09 10.49
CA ASN A 112 -16.21 0.15 9.36
C ASN A 112 -14.88 0.08 8.58
N GLN A 113 -13.90 0.92 8.93
CA GLN A 113 -12.56 0.92 8.32
C GLN A 113 -11.47 0.61 9.37
N ARG A 114 -11.83 0.00 10.49
CA ARG A 114 -10.90 -0.33 11.57
C ARG A 114 -11.04 -1.79 11.99
N GLY A 115 -9.97 -2.33 12.55
CA GLY A 115 -9.95 -3.68 13.10
C GLY A 115 -10.50 -4.70 12.10
N LYS A 116 -11.36 -5.61 12.59
CA LYS A 116 -11.93 -6.70 11.80
C LYS A 116 -12.75 -6.27 10.59
N ASN A 117 -13.27 -5.05 10.60
CA ASN A 117 -14.13 -4.52 9.54
C ASN A 117 -13.33 -3.99 8.34
N HIS A 118 -12.02 -3.74 8.49
CA HIS A 118 -11.19 -3.26 7.40
C HIS A 118 -10.78 -4.40 6.48
N GLY A 119 -11.02 -4.29 5.16
CA GLY A 119 -10.73 -5.37 4.20
C GLY A 119 -9.26 -5.81 4.09
N LEU A 120 -8.32 -4.98 4.56
CA LEU A 120 -6.88 -5.34 4.66
C LEU A 120 -6.46 -5.76 6.08
N TRP A 121 -7.39 -5.98 7.00
CA TRP A 121 -7.07 -6.40 8.36
C TRP A 121 -6.49 -7.82 8.36
N LYS A 122 -5.31 -7.95 8.94
CA LYS A 122 -4.56 -9.21 9.03
C LYS A 122 -4.54 -9.71 10.49
N GLY A 123 -5.68 -9.74 11.18
CA GLY A 123 -5.73 -10.28 12.55
C GLY A 123 -5.07 -9.42 13.64
N GLY A 124 -4.80 -8.13 13.39
CA GLY A 124 -4.18 -7.27 14.39
C GLY A 124 -2.66 -7.43 14.54
N VAL A 125 -1.97 -7.94 13.51
CA VAL A 125 -0.51 -8.16 13.43
C VAL A 125 0.37 -6.90 13.45
N THR A 126 -0.07 -5.80 14.07
CA THR A 126 0.79 -4.62 14.26
C THR A 126 2.01 -5.03 15.09
N PRO A 127 3.25 -4.86 14.57
CA PRO A 127 4.45 -5.23 15.30
C PRO A 127 4.55 -4.48 16.64
N GLU A 128 5.12 -5.11 17.66
CA GLU A 128 5.22 -4.55 19.01
C GLU A 128 5.90 -3.18 19.02
N ASN A 129 6.99 -3.04 18.27
CA ASN A 129 7.71 -1.77 18.15
C ASN A 129 6.82 -0.64 17.58
N GLU A 130 5.93 -0.97 16.66
CA GLU A 130 4.99 -0.02 16.05
C GLU A 130 3.90 0.37 17.05
N LYS A 131 3.39 -0.58 17.85
CA LYS A 131 2.43 -0.30 18.93
C LYS A 131 3.04 0.65 19.96
N ILE A 132 4.24 0.36 20.44
CA ILE A 132 4.91 1.19 21.45
C ILE A 132 5.22 2.58 20.91
N ARG A 133 5.68 2.72 19.66
CA ARG A 133 5.90 4.06 19.05
C ARG A 133 4.63 4.90 18.92
N LYS A 134 3.46 4.27 18.94
CA LYS A 134 2.14 4.91 18.91
C LYS A 134 1.49 5.01 20.30
N SER A 135 2.13 4.49 21.34
CA SER A 135 1.63 4.54 22.72
C SER A 135 1.68 5.95 23.30
N LEU A 136 0.85 6.19 24.32
CA LEU A 136 0.88 7.43 25.09
C LEU A 136 2.23 7.64 25.76
N ASP A 137 2.83 6.60 26.33
CA ASP A 137 4.13 6.66 26.99
C ASP A 137 5.24 7.17 26.05
N TYR A 138 5.23 6.71 24.80
CA TYR A 138 6.18 7.20 23.80
C TYR A 138 5.95 8.67 23.44
N ILE A 139 4.69 9.10 23.33
CA ILE A 139 4.34 10.51 23.08
C ILE A 139 4.79 11.39 24.24
N ILE A 140 4.54 10.97 25.48
CA ILE A 140 4.95 11.66 26.70
C ILE A 140 6.47 11.72 26.77
N TRP A 141 7.17 10.60 26.60
CA TRP A 141 8.63 10.53 26.56
C TRP A 141 9.22 11.53 25.56
N ARG A 142 8.68 11.59 24.33
CA ARG A 142 9.12 12.56 23.31
C ARG A 142 8.98 14.00 23.79
N LYS A 143 7.82 14.35 24.37
CA LYS A 143 7.57 15.70 24.89
C LYS A 143 8.52 16.05 26.03
N VAL A 144 8.76 15.12 26.96
CA VAL A 144 9.66 15.32 28.10
C VAL A 144 11.11 15.51 27.62
N VAL A 145 11.59 14.70 26.67
CA VAL A 145 12.93 14.86 26.08
C VAL A 145 13.09 16.22 25.42
N PHE A 146 12.10 16.65 24.63
CA PHE A 146 12.12 17.98 24.01
C PHE A 146 12.08 19.10 25.03
N SER A 147 11.25 18.96 26.07
CA SER A 147 11.14 19.96 27.13
C SER A 147 12.43 20.11 27.93
N ARG A 148 13.05 19.00 28.32
CA ARG A 148 14.35 18.96 29.01
C ARG A 148 15.43 19.67 28.19
N ASP A 149 15.46 19.39 26.89
CA ASP A 149 16.45 19.96 25.97
C ASP A 149 16.06 21.37 25.49
N ASN A 150 15.01 21.96 26.05
CA ASN A 150 14.46 23.26 25.69
C ASN A 150 14.28 23.39 24.17
N TRP A 151 13.68 22.37 23.54
CA TRP A 151 13.46 22.25 22.08
C TRP A 151 14.69 22.55 21.23
N THR A 152 15.89 22.37 21.78
CA THR A 152 17.16 22.73 21.16
C THR A 152 17.91 21.50 20.71
N CYS A 153 18.38 21.50 19.47
CA CYS A 153 19.24 20.44 18.97
C CYS A 153 20.52 20.37 19.79
N GLN A 154 20.79 19.24 20.44
CA GLN A 154 21.95 19.10 21.32
C GLN A 154 23.28 19.05 20.56
N LYS A 155 23.25 18.88 19.24
CA LYS A 155 24.43 18.88 18.38
C LYS A 155 24.80 20.26 17.84
N CYS A 156 23.88 20.94 17.18
CA CYS A 156 24.14 22.25 16.55
C CYS A 156 23.63 23.45 17.35
N LYS A 157 22.96 23.22 18.48
CA LYS A 157 22.45 24.24 19.41
C LYS A 157 21.41 25.21 18.83
N ILE A 158 20.86 24.90 17.66
CA ILE A 158 19.71 25.63 17.09
C ILE A 158 18.43 25.19 17.80
N ARG A 159 17.65 26.17 18.28
CA ARG A 159 16.33 26.00 18.89
C ARG A 159 15.24 25.88 17.84
N GLY A 160 14.31 24.94 18.03
CA GLY A 160 13.10 24.81 17.21
C GLY A 160 13.30 24.12 15.86
N GLY A 161 12.36 24.36 14.94
CA GLY A 161 12.33 23.73 13.62
C GLY A 161 11.92 22.25 13.65
N LYS A 162 12.39 21.48 12.65
CA LYS A 162 12.11 20.04 12.54
C LYS A 162 13.05 19.25 13.44
N ILE A 163 12.62 18.96 14.67
CA ILE A 163 13.37 18.19 15.67
C ILE A 163 12.86 16.75 15.83
N HIS A 164 13.76 15.86 16.19
CA HIS A 164 13.52 14.44 16.45
C HIS A 164 14.12 14.03 17.79
N SER A 165 13.41 13.15 18.48
CA SER A 165 13.85 12.48 19.70
C SER A 165 14.68 11.26 19.29
N HIS A 166 15.99 11.39 19.33
CA HIS A 166 16.91 10.32 18.99
C HIS A 166 17.13 9.39 20.18
N HIS A 167 17.08 8.08 19.95
CA HIS A 167 17.38 7.07 20.97
C HIS A 167 18.89 6.86 21.09
N ILE A 168 19.46 7.01 22.29
CA ILE A 168 20.89 6.80 22.54
C ILE A 168 21.26 5.32 22.39
N HIS A 169 20.50 4.46 23.05
CA HIS A 169 20.43 3.00 22.89
C HIS A 169 19.26 2.68 21.99
N ASN A 170 19.50 1.93 20.91
CA ASN A 170 18.49 1.71 19.88
C ASN A 170 17.19 1.10 20.42
N PHE A 171 16.09 1.54 19.83
CA PHE A 171 14.74 1.15 20.24
C PHE A 171 14.45 -0.35 20.10
N ALA A 172 15.09 -1.02 19.13
CA ALA A 172 14.84 -2.42 18.84
C ALA A 172 15.41 -3.33 19.92
N ASP A 173 16.66 -3.10 20.34
CA ASP A 173 17.41 -4.05 21.17
C ASP A 173 17.25 -3.79 22.68
N PHE A 174 16.91 -2.54 23.08
CA PHE A 174 16.78 -2.16 24.49
C PHE A 174 15.32 -1.82 24.84
N SER A 175 14.48 -2.85 25.00
CA SER A 175 13.05 -2.69 25.28
C SER A 175 12.75 -1.89 26.57
N ASN A 176 13.53 -2.13 27.62
CA ASN A 176 13.46 -1.46 28.92
C ASN A 176 13.86 0.02 28.88
N LEU A 177 14.60 0.47 27.86
CA LEU A 177 15.08 1.86 27.75
C LEU A 177 14.26 2.71 26.76
N ARG A 178 13.24 2.14 26.11
CA ARG A 178 12.50 2.81 25.01
C ARG A 178 11.92 4.17 25.39
N THR A 179 11.43 4.29 26.63
CA THR A 179 10.79 5.48 27.20
C THR A 179 11.57 6.05 28.40
N SER A 180 12.80 5.59 28.62
CA SER A 180 13.68 6.22 29.62
C SER A 180 14.10 7.60 29.12
N ILE A 181 13.88 8.64 29.92
CA ILE A 181 14.23 10.03 29.59
C ILE A 181 15.73 10.16 29.27
N ASN A 182 16.57 9.43 30.01
CA ASN A 182 18.02 9.39 29.82
C ASN A 182 18.46 8.68 28.54
N ASN A 183 17.55 7.95 27.89
CA ASN A 183 17.79 7.32 26.60
C ASN A 183 17.33 8.18 25.40
N GLY A 184 16.87 9.42 25.66
CA GLY A 184 16.49 10.37 24.62
C GLY A 184 17.43 11.56 24.52
N ILE A 185 17.67 12.03 23.30
CA ILE A 185 18.34 13.30 23.02
C ILE A 185 17.65 14.02 21.84
N THR A 186 17.53 15.34 21.94
CA THR A 186 16.93 16.16 20.88
C THR A 186 17.96 16.47 19.79
N LEU A 187 17.66 16.10 18.55
CA LEU A 187 18.45 16.44 17.37
C LEU A 187 17.56 17.08 16.30
N CYS A 188 18.06 18.07 15.57
CA CYS A 188 17.38 18.56 14.36
C CYS A 188 17.41 17.48 13.26
N LYS A 189 16.54 17.59 12.26
CA LYS A 189 16.46 16.69 11.10
C LYS A 189 17.83 16.41 10.46
N ASN A 190 18.65 17.46 10.28
CA ASN A 190 19.95 17.33 9.62
C ASN A 190 20.92 16.54 10.51
N CYS A 191 21.14 16.96 11.75
CA CYS A 191 22.01 16.24 12.68
C CYS A 191 21.55 14.80 12.94
N HIS A 192 20.23 14.56 12.99
CA HIS A 192 19.68 13.21 13.13
C HIS A 192 20.01 12.32 11.93
N LYS A 193 19.87 12.86 10.71
CA LYS A 193 20.22 12.16 9.48
C LYS A 193 21.73 11.91 9.39
N ASP A 194 22.54 12.91 9.75
CA ASP A 194 24.00 12.81 9.73
C ASP A 194 24.51 11.75 10.71
N PHE A 195 23.92 11.67 11.91
CA PHE A 195 24.22 10.62 12.86
C PHE A 195 24.01 9.23 12.25
N HIS A 196 22.85 9.00 11.62
CA HIS A 196 22.56 7.71 10.99
C HIS A 196 23.37 7.45 9.72
N LYS A 197 23.81 8.49 9.00
CA LYS A 197 24.74 8.38 7.89
C LYS A 197 26.11 7.86 8.36
N VAL A 198 26.60 8.34 9.51
CA VAL A 198 27.91 7.98 10.04
C VAL A 198 27.90 6.65 10.79
N PHE A 199 26.86 6.38 11.59
CA PHE A 199 26.85 5.26 12.54
C PHE A 199 25.82 4.16 12.25
N GLY A 200 24.96 4.36 11.24
CA GLY A 200 23.88 3.45 10.89
C GLY A 200 22.63 3.58 11.77
N LEU A 201 21.65 2.72 11.49
CA LEU A 201 20.35 2.67 12.20
C LEU A 201 20.32 1.69 13.37
N LYS A 202 21.29 0.77 13.45
CA LYS A 202 21.32 -0.36 14.40
C LYS A 202 22.52 -0.24 15.34
N ASN A 203 22.45 -0.91 16.49
CA ASN A 203 23.54 -1.02 17.48
C ASN A 203 24.11 0.35 17.87
N THR A 204 23.23 1.33 18.11
CA THR A 204 23.61 2.64 18.60
C THR A 204 23.87 2.52 20.11
N LYS A 205 25.06 2.95 20.53
CA LYS A 205 25.51 2.98 21.92
C LYS A 205 25.84 4.42 22.30
N LYS A 206 25.78 4.73 23.60
CA LYS A 206 26.14 6.04 24.16
C LYS A 206 27.51 6.55 23.69
N SER A 207 28.49 5.67 23.47
CA SER A 207 29.83 6.03 22.97
C SER A 207 29.79 6.67 21.58
N LYS A 208 29.00 6.12 20.64
CA LYS A 208 28.84 6.66 19.29
C LYS A 208 28.21 8.05 19.31
N LEU A 209 27.19 8.25 20.14
CA LEU A 209 26.58 9.56 20.33
C LEU A 209 27.57 10.57 20.91
N LYS A 210 28.34 10.20 21.95
CA LYS A 210 29.38 11.08 22.49
C LYS A 210 30.39 11.49 21.42
N LYS A 211 30.86 10.54 20.60
CA LYS A 211 31.75 10.82 19.45
C LYS A 211 31.09 11.78 18.46
N PHE A 212 29.82 11.56 18.12
CA PHE A 212 29.06 12.43 17.23
C PHE A 212 28.96 13.86 17.78
N LEU A 213 28.65 14.03 19.06
CA LEU A 213 28.47 15.35 19.68
C LEU A 213 29.78 16.15 19.75
N ARG A 214 30.92 15.49 19.97
CA ARG A 214 32.25 16.12 20.04
C ARG A 214 32.69 16.74 18.71
N ASN A 215 32.42 16.08 17.57
CA ASN A 215 32.85 16.56 16.24
C ASN A 215 31.95 17.69 15.74
N ARG A 216 32.05 18.91 16.28
CA ARG A 216 31.17 20.04 15.87
C ARG A 216 31.28 20.26 14.35
N PRO A 217 30.16 20.37 13.61
CA PRO A 217 30.23 20.94 12.27
C PRO A 217 30.73 22.38 12.43
N VAL A 218 31.76 22.73 11.67
CA VAL A 218 32.20 24.12 11.50
C VAL A 218 30.97 24.90 11.03
N ALA A 219 30.64 25.99 11.72
CA ALA A 219 29.59 26.88 11.28
C ALA A 219 29.94 27.34 9.85
N LYS A 220 29.05 27.07 8.91
CA LYS A 220 29.06 27.74 7.61
C LYS A 220 28.29 29.03 7.76
#